data_AF-A0A9E6SYA1-F1
#
_entry.id   AF-A0A9E6SYA1-F1
#
_cell.length_a   1.000
_cell.length_b   1.000
_cell.length_c   1.000
_cell.angle_alpha   90.00
_cell.angle_beta   90.00
_cell.angle_gamma   90.00
#
_symmetry.space_group_name_H-M   'P 1'
#
loop_
_entity.id
_entity.type
_entity.pdbx_description
1 polymer ?
#
loop_
_entity_poly.entity_id
_entity_poly.type
_entity_poly.pdbx_seq_one_letter_code
_entity_poly.pdbx_strand_id
1 'polypeptide(L)'
;MEIKQCPSCERVIKGKFPVDMPGPLQYGLGVQAFIINLLACQMVALKRAQALVYSIIDVVIAEATMLQFILRLHAALENWEVRATEKLLLEAVMHVDETSLRVDKTNYWIHVHSAGGIALKKLHRKRGIKAMEENDIIPRYMGKLIHDCWASYFSYSNCGHGLCGSHLLRELTFVVV
;
A
#
# COMPACT_ATOMS: atom_id res chain seq x y z
N MET A 1 -7.87 26.81 -19.63
CA MET A 1 -6.84 27.87 -19.76
C MET A 1 -7.46 29.01 -20.53
N GLU A 2 -7.60 30.18 -19.92
CA GLU A 2 -8.13 31.34 -20.63
C GLU A 2 -6.96 32.05 -21.31
N ILE A 3 -6.96 32.04 -22.65
CA ILE A 3 -6.04 32.86 -23.46
C ILE A 3 -6.78 34.17 -23.70
N LYS A 4 -6.27 35.28 -23.18
CA LYS A 4 -6.83 36.61 -23.47
C LYS A 4 -5.92 37.35 -24.40
N GLN A 5 -6.51 37.89 -25.46
CA GLN A 5 -5.85 38.83 -26.35
C GLN A 5 -6.18 40.25 -25.88
N CYS A 6 -5.17 41.08 -25.66
CA CYS A 6 -5.38 42.47 -25.31
C CYS A 6 -5.95 43.22 -26.52
N PRO A 7 -7.14 43.86 -26.41
CA PRO A 7 -7.74 44.59 -27.52
C PRO A 7 -6.98 45.87 -27.92
N SER A 8 -6.03 46.34 -27.10
CA SER A 8 -5.28 47.57 -27.35
C SER A 8 -3.87 47.35 -27.91
N CYS A 9 -3.24 46.21 -27.66
CA CYS A 9 -1.84 45.97 -28.05
C CYS A 9 -1.59 44.58 -28.65
N GLU A 10 -2.66 43.83 -28.93
CA GLU A 10 -2.69 42.51 -29.57
C GLU A 10 -1.87 41.41 -28.89
N ARG A 11 -1.22 41.70 -27.75
CA ARG A 11 -0.49 40.71 -26.99
C ARG A 11 -1.41 39.64 -26.43
N VAL A 12 -0.97 38.41 -26.61
CA VAL A 12 -1.60 37.22 -26.04
C VAL A 12 -1.04 37.00 -24.63
N ILE A 13 -1.89 37.12 -23.62
CA ILE A 13 -1.53 36.81 -22.24
C ILE A 13 -1.98 35.38 -21.93
N LYS A 14 -1.02 34.51 -21.61
CA LYS A 14 -1.27 33.20 -21.00
C LYS A 14 -1.16 33.32 -19.48
N GLY A 15 -2.24 33.03 -18.77
CA GLY A 15 -2.19 32.85 -17.31
C GLY A 15 -1.24 31.71 -16.95
N LYS A 16 -0.41 31.90 -15.91
CA LYS A 16 0.41 30.83 -15.36
C LYS A 16 -0.49 29.88 -14.58
N PHE A 17 -0.35 28.58 -14.83
CA PHE A 17 -0.96 27.58 -13.98
C PHE A 17 -0.38 27.63 -12.57
N PRO A 18 -1.17 27.34 -11.52
CA PRO A 18 -0.61 27.02 -10.21
C PRO A 18 0.43 25.90 -10.32
N VAL A 19 1.48 25.95 -9.50
CA VAL A 19 2.62 25.00 -9.59
C VAL A 19 2.17 23.55 -9.44
N ASP A 20 1.12 23.33 -8.64
CA ASP A 20 0.46 22.06 -8.39
C ASP A 20 -0.48 21.60 -9.51
N MET A 21 -0.70 22.44 -10.53
CA MET A 21 -1.74 22.26 -11.54
C MET A 21 -1.30 22.61 -12.98
N PRO A 22 -0.27 21.97 -13.56
CA PRO A 22 0.31 22.40 -14.84
C PRO A 22 -0.44 21.97 -16.11
N GLY A 23 -1.44 21.08 -15.99
CA GLY A 23 -2.11 20.43 -17.12
C GLY A 23 -3.40 21.12 -17.60
N PRO A 24 -3.79 20.96 -18.88
CA PRO A 24 -5.04 21.53 -19.40
C PRO A 24 -6.30 20.89 -18.82
N LEU A 25 -6.23 19.63 -18.37
CA LEU A 25 -7.29 18.90 -17.68
C LEU A 25 -6.76 18.34 -16.37
N GLN A 26 -7.51 18.53 -15.29
CA GLN A 26 -7.09 18.15 -13.95
C GLN A 26 -8.27 17.66 -13.12
N TYR A 27 -7.97 16.72 -12.24
CA TYR A 27 -8.96 16.14 -11.34
C TYR A 27 -8.71 16.66 -9.93
N GLY A 28 -9.73 17.22 -9.30
CA GLY A 28 -9.63 17.72 -7.92
C GLY A 28 -9.28 16.61 -6.92
N LEU A 29 -8.76 16.99 -5.76
CA LEU A 29 -8.33 16.05 -4.71
C LEU A 29 -9.42 15.06 -4.30
N GLY A 30 -10.69 15.48 -4.31
CA GLY A 30 -11.82 14.59 -4.00
C GLY A 30 -11.94 13.41 -4.98
N VAL A 31 -11.79 13.66 -6.29
CA VAL A 31 -11.83 12.61 -7.32
C VAL A 31 -10.61 11.68 -7.17
N GLN A 32 -9.43 12.25 -6.95
CA GLN A 32 -8.20 11.47 -6.75
C GLN A 32 -8.33 10.56 -5.52
N ALA A 33 -8.77 11.09 -4.38
CA ALA A 33 -8.97 10.35 -3.14
C ALA A 33 -10.03 9.25 -3.29
N PHE A 34 -11.12 9.52 -4.01
CA PHE A 34 -12.15 8.53 -4.28
C PHE A 34 -11.60 7.36 -5.11
N ILE A 35 -10.84 7.65 -6.17
CA ILE A 35 -10.19 6.63 -7.00
C ILE A 35 -9.18 5.81 -6.19
N ILE A 36 -8.35 6.48 -5.38
CA ILE A 36 -7.42 5.83 -4.46
C ILE A 36 -8.16 4.86 -3.53
N ASN A 37 -9.26 5.29 -2.91
CA ASN A 37 -10.06 4.45 -2.02
C ASN A 37 -10.60 3.21 -2.75
N LEU A 38 -11.19 3.39 -3.94
CA LEU A 38 -11.70 2.27 -4.73
C LEU A 38 -10.62 1.23 -5.06
N LEU A 39 -9.44 1.68 -5.50
CA LEU A 39 -8.38 0.79 -5.94
C LEU A 39 -7.59 0.18 -4.78
N ALA A 40 -7.20 0.98 -3.79
CA ALA A 40 -6.28 0.57 -2.73
C ALA A 40 -6.99 0.03 -1.48
N CYS A 41 -8.15 0.58 -1.11
CA CYS A 41 -8.87 0.18 0.10
C CYS A 41 -9.97 -0.84 -0.20
N GLN A 42 -10.77 -0.61 -1.25
CA GLN A 42 -11.88 -1.48 -1.63
C GLN A 42 -11.47 -2.59 -2.61
N MET A 43 -10.23 -2.54 -3.13
CA MET A 43 -9.67 -3.52 -4.08
C MET A 43 -10.55 -3.75 -5.32
N VAL A 44 -11.20 -2.69 -5.80
CA VAL A 44 -12.02 -2.73 -7.02
C VAL A 44 -11.11 -2.85 -8.24
N ALA A 45 -11.45 -3.77 -9.15
CA ALA A 45 -10.72 -3.94 -10.41
C ALA A 45 -10.66 -2.61 -11.20
N LEU A 46 -9.50 -2.29 -11.79
CA LEU A 46 -9.23 -1.00 -12.43
C LEU A 46 -10.30 -0.57 -13.44
N LYS A 47 -10.70 -1.48 -14.34
CA LYS A 47 -11.78 -1.24 -15.32
C LYS A 47 -13.13 -0.96 -14.67
N ARG A 48 -13.45 -1.65 -13.58
CA ARG A 48 -14.70 -1.42 -12.83
C ARG A 48 -14.68 -0.08 -12.12
N ALA A 49 -13.54 0.30 -11.55
CA ALA A 49 -13.38 1.62 -10.94
C ALA A 49 -13.53 2.73 -11.99
N GLN A 50 -12.94 2.57 -13.18
CA GLN A 50 -13.11 3.52 -14.29
C GLN A 50 -14.57 3.66 -14.71
N ALA A 51 -15.27 2.53 -14.91
CA ALA A 51 -16.69 2.53 -15.28
C ALA A 51 -17.57 3.22 -14.22
N LEU A 52 -17.30 2.96 -12.93
CA LEU A 52 -18.02 3.61 -11.83
C LEU A 52 -17.76 5.12 -11.77
N VAL A 53 -16.50 5.55 -11.95
CA VAL A 53 -16.18 6.97 -11.98
C VAL A 53 -16.85 7.65 -13.16
N TYR A 54 -16.81 7.03 -14.35
CA TYR A 54 -17.49 7.55 -15.54
C TYR A 54 -18.99 7.76 -15.29
N SER A 55 -19.69 6.81 -14.64
CA SER A 55 -21.12 6.96 -14.36
C SER A 55 -21.45 8.09 -13.37
N ILE A 56 -20.48 8.58 -12.60
CA ILE A 56 -20.68 9.65 -11.60
C ILE A 56 -20.37 11.02 -12.19
N ILE A 57 -19.28 11.14 -12.96
CA ILE A 57 -18.78 12.45 -13.42
C ILE A 57 -18.91 12.67 -14.93
N ASP A 58 -19.42 11.68 -15.68
CA ASP A 58 -19.57 11.67 -17.15
C ASP A 58 -18.27 11.97 -17.91
N VAL A 59 -17.13 11.63 -17.31
CA VAL A 59 -15.78 11.81 -17.87
C VAL A 59 -14.99 10.53 -17.71
N VAL A 60 -14.41 10.04 -18.81
CA VAL A 60 -13.53 8.87 -18.80
C VAL A 60 -12.13 9.29 -18.37
N ILE A 61 -11.69 8.78 -17.23
CA ILE A 61 -10.32 8.95 -16.74
C ILE A 61 -9.49 7.78 -17.25
N ALA A 62 -8.37 8.07 -17.92
CA ALA A 62 -7.47 7.02 -18.39
C ALA A 62 -6.94 6.16 -17.24
N GLU A 63 -6.83 4.84 -17.45
CA GLU A 63 -6.30 3.90 -16.46
C GLU A 63 -4.91 4.32 -15.96
N ALA A 64 -4.04 4.78 -16.88
CA ALA A 64 -2.72 5.30 -16.55
C ALA A 64 -2.76 6.49 -15.58
N THR A 65 -3.75 7.38 -15.73
CA THR A 65 -3.94 8.52 -14.82
C THR A 65 -4.39 8.06 -13.43
N MET A 66 -5.29 7.07 -13.36
CA MET A 66 -5.72 6.48 -12.08
C MET A 66 -4.54 5.81 -11.36
N LEU A 67 -3.72 5.05 -12.07
CA LEU A 67 -2.51 4.44 -11.55
C LEU A 67 -1.48 5.49 -11.10
N GLN A 68 -1.38 6.61 -11.82
CA GLN A 68 -0.51 7.71 -11.43
C GLN A 68 -0.90 8.32 -10.06
N PHE A 69 -2.19 8.33 -9.70
CA PHE A 69 -2.62 8.74 -8.36
C PHE A 69 -2.13 7.80 -7.27
N ILE A 70 -2.18 6.48 -7.52
CA ILE A 70 -1.63 5.47 -6.60
C ILE A 70 -0.12 5.65 -6.44
N LEU A 71 0.62 5.86 -7.53
CA LEU A 71 2.08 6.06 -7.49
C LEU A 71 2.46 7.32 -6.71
N ARG A 72 1.70 8.41 -6.84
CA ARG A 72 1.91 9.62 -6.04
C ARG A 72 1.66 9.38 -4.56
N LEU A 73 0.60 8.63 -4.23
CA LEU A 73 0.34 8.24 -2.85
C LEU A 73 1.46 7.36 -2.29
N HIS A 74 1.95 6.39 -3.06
CA HIS A 74 3.08 5.55 -2.67
C HIS A 74 4.31 6.40 -2.32
N ALA A 75 4.70 7.34 -3.19
CA ALA A 75 5.82 8.25 -2.92
C ALA A 75 5.57 9.11 -1.66
N ALA A 76 4.33 9.60 -1.45
CA ALA A 76 3.98 10.38 -0.27
C ALA A 76 3.99 9.56 1.03
N LEU A 77 3.86 8.23 0.95
CA LEU A 77 3.85 7.32 2.09
C LEU A 77 5.24 6.88 2.55
N GLU A 78 6.31 7.18 1.82
CA GLU A 78 7.68 6.76 2.16
C GLU A 78 8.06 7.11 3.62
N ASN A 79 7.89 8.38 4.00
CA ASN A 79 8.15 8.82 5.38
C ASN A 79 7.19 8.20 6.41
N TRP A 80 5.97 7.85 6.00
CA TRP A 80 5.04 7.15 6.87
C TRP A 80 5.49 5.70 7.11
N GLU A 81 5.98 5.00 6.09
CA GLU A 81 6.48 3.63 6.21
C GLU A 81 7.68 3.53 7.16
N VAL A 82 8.60 4.50 7.09
CA VAL A 82 9.74 4.61 8.03
C VAL A 82 9.23 4.73 9.47
N ARG A 83 8.35 5.71 9.74
CA ARG A 83 7.79 5.92 11.09
C ARG A 83 6.94 4.74 11.55
N ALA A 84 6.20 4.09 10.66
CA ALA A 84 5.40 2.92 10.98
C ALA A 84 6.31 1.75 11.39
N THR A 85 7.43 1.56 10.69
CA THR A 85 8.45 0.56 11.03
C THR A 85 9.04 0.84 12.41
N GLU A 86 9.44 2.08 12.69
CA GLU A 86 9.96 2.48 14.01
C GLU A 86 8.95 2.22 15.13
N LYS A 87 7.68 2.56 14.92
CA LYS A 87 6.62 2.28 15.90
C LYS A 87 6.43 0.79 16.13
N LEU A 88 6.39 -0.01 15.06
CA LEU A 88 6.29 -1.47 15.16
C LEU A 88 7.44 -2.05 16.00
N LEU A 89 8.67 -1.54 15.86
CA LEU A 89 9.81 -2.00 16.64
C LEU A 89 9.70 -1.72 18.15
N LEU A 90 8.91 -0.71 18.54
CA LEU A 90 8.67 -0.34 19.94
C LEU A 90 7.52 -1.10 20.58
N GLU A 91 6.66 -1.75 19.79
CA GLU A 91 5.52 -2.50 20.29
C GLU A 91 5.96 -3.76 21.04
N ALA A 92 5.38 -4.01 22.21
CA ALA A 92 5.75 -5.17 23.04
C ALA A 92 5.45 -6.52 22.36
N VAL A 93 4.44 -6.53 21.48
CA VAL A 93 4.00 -7.70 20.72
C VAL A 93 3.77 -7.29 19.26
N MET A 94 4.32 -8.08 18.33
CA MET A 94 4.11 -7.90 16.89
C MET A 94 3.61 -9.20 16.26
N HIS A 95 2.56 -9.09 15.47
CA HIS A 95 2.01 -10.20 14.70
C HIS A 95 2.59 -10.18 13.29
N VAL A 96 3.07 -11.34 12.85
CA VAL A 96 3.67 -11.52 11.53
C VAL A 96 3.04 -12.69 10.78
N ASP A 97 2.90 -12.52 9.47
CA ASP A 97 2.32 -13.51 8.58
C ASP A 97 2.86 -13.32 7.15
N GLU A 98 2.74 -14.36 6.33
CA GLU A 98 3.15 -14.33 4.92
C GLU A 98 2.06 -14.90 4.02
N THR A 99 1.64 -14.14 3.01
CA THR A 99 0.68 -14.62 2.01
C THR A 99 1.23 -14.51 0.60
N SER A 100 0.95 -15.51 -0.24
CA SER A 100 1.38 -15.50 -1.63
C SER A 100 0.55 -14.52 -2.48
N LEU A 101 1.20 -13.86 -3.43
CA LEU A 101 0.58 -13.02 -4.46
C LEU A 101 1.19 -13.35 -5.82
N ARG A 102 0.37 -13.44 -6.88
CA ARG A 102 0.86 -13.58 -8.25
C ARG A 102 1.07 -12.21 -8.88
N VAL A 103 2.30 -11.92 -9.30
CA VAL A 103 2.65 -10.73 -10.09
C VAL A 103 3.24 -11.21 -11.40
N ASP A 104 2.60 -10.84 -12.51
CA ASP A 104 2.99 -11.29 -13.86
C ASP A 104 3.23 -12.80 -13.96
N LYS A 105 2.26 -13.58 -13.44
CA LYS A 105 2.27 -15.06 -13.36
C LYS A 105 3.36 -15.64 -12.46
N THR A 106 4.23 -14.82 -11.88
CA THR A 106 5.29 -15.22 -10.96
C THR A 106 4.82 -15.13 -9.52
N ASN A 107 5.26 -16.04 -8.66
CA ASN A 107 4.95 -16.00 -7.23
C ASN A 107 5.81 -14.95 -6.52
N TYR A 108 5.12 -14.11 -5.77
CA TYR A 108 5.66 -13.18 -4.77
C TYR A 108 5.00 -13.46 -3.43
N TRP A 109 5.54 -12.88 -2.37
CA TRP A 109 5.10 -13.04 -0.99
C TRP A 109 4.92 -11.67 -0.37
N ILE A 110 3.75 -11.45 0.23
CA ILE A 110 3.48 -10.29 1.04
C ILE A 110 3.82 -10.68 2.47
N HIS A 111 4.80 -9.98 3.04
CA HIS A 111 5.20 -10.07 4.44
C HIS A 111 4.41 -9.03 5.22
N VAL A 112 3.61 -9.50 6.18
CA VAL A 112 2.74 -8.65 7.00
C VAL A 112 3.36 -8.49 8.37
N HIS A 113 3.43 -7.25 8.84
CA HIS A 113 3.83 -6.89 10.19
C HIS A 113 2.75 -6.00 10.81
N SER A 114 2.20 -6.40 11.95
CA SER A 114 1.10 -5.65 12.56
C SER A 114 1.17 -5.60 14.07
N ALA A 115 0.93 -4.41 14.62
CA ALA A 115 0.82 -4.10 16.04
C ALA A 115 0.25 -2.68 16.22
N GLY A 116 -0.37 -2.36 17.36
CA GLY A 116 -0.77 -0.99 17.70
C GLY A 116 -1.69 -0.27 16.69
N GLY A 117 -2.48 -1.03 15.90
CA GLY A 117 -3.32 -0.49 14.81
C GLY A 117 -2.59 -0.22 13.49
N ILE A 118 -1.29 -0.54 13.41
CA ILE A 118 -0.50 -0.49 12.18
C ILE A 118 -0.51 -1.87 11.52
N ALA A 119 -0.70 -1.89 10.20
CA ALA A 119 -0.48 -3.06 9.36
C ALA A 119 0.43 -2.67 8.19
N LEU A 120 1.70 -3.03 8.30
CA LEU A 120 2.71 -2.80 7.27
C LEU A 120 2.86 -4.06 6.42
N LYS A 121 2.80 -3.89 5.10
CA LYS A 121 2.87 -5.00 4.14
C LYS A 121 4.03 -4.75 3.17
N LYS A 122 5.00 -5.67 3.13
CA LYS A 122 6.14 -5.60 2.22
C LYS A 122 6.08 -6.73 1.20
N LEU A 123 6.09 -6.39 -0.08
CA LEU A 123 6.09 -7.37 -1.17
C LEU A 123 7.53 -7.80 -1.47
N HIS A 124 7.75 -9.11 -1.54
CA HIS A 124 9.07 -9.66 -1.83
C HIS A 124 8.98 -10.89 -2.74
N ARG A 125 10.01 -11.16 -3.55
CA ARG A 125 10.04 -12.32 -4.47
C ARG A 125 10.22 -13.66 -3.76
N LYS A 126 10.80 -13.63 -2.55
CA LYS A 126 11.10 -14.80 -1.72
C LYS A 126 10.23 -14.78 -0.47
N ARG A 127 9.92 -15.97 0.02
CA ARG A 127 9.40 -16.22 1.36
C ARG A 127 10.58 -16.39 2.34
N GLY A 128 10.40 -16.06 3.61
CA GLY A 128 11.34 -16.42 4.67
C GLY A 128 12.54 -15.54 4.87
N ILE A 129 13.54 -16.15 5.52
CA ILE A 129 14.69 -15.48 6.10
C ILE A 129 15.27 -14.44 5.15
N LYS A 130 15.55 -14.80 3.89
CA LYS A 130 16.10 -13.84 2.93
C LYS A 130 15.26 -12.55 2.79
N ALA A 131 13.95 -12.69 2.72
CA ALA A 131 13.03 -11.56 2.65
C ALA A 131 12.94 -10.81 3.99
N MET A 132 12.96 -11.53 5.10
CA MET A 132 12.90 -10.96 6.45
C MET A 132 14.15 -10.12 6.76
N GLU A 133 15.32 -10.59 6.33
CA GLU A 133 16.59 -9.85 6.37
C GLU A 133 16.54 -8.59 5.49
N GLU A 134 16.16 -8.74 4.21
CA GLU A 134 16.08 -7.59 3.29
C GLU A 134 15.01 -6.56 3.68
N ASN A 135 13.93 -6.99 4.35
CA ASN A 135 12.91 -6.11 4.89
C ASN A 135 13.39 -5.31 6.12
N ASP A 136 14.43 -5.78 6.82
CA ASP A 136 15.07 -5.17 7.99
C ASP A 136 14.09 -4.75 9.12
N ILE A 137 13.14 -5.62 9.45
CA ILE A 137 12.18 -5.39 10.56
C ILE A 137 12.41 -6.41 11.67
N ILE A 138 12.20 -7.70 11.37
CA ILE A 138 12.34 -8.79 12.34
C ILE A 138 13.76 -8.89 12.94
N PRO A 139 14.87 -8.73 12.16
CA PRO A 139 16.22 -8.78 12.72
C PRO A 139 16.49 -7.73 13.82
N ARG A 140 15.73 -6.62 13.82
CA ARG A 140 15.88 -5.52 14.78
C ARG A 140 14.87 -5.56 15.92
N TYR A 141 13.92 -6.49 15.88
CA TYR A 141 12.84 -6.54 16.84
C TYR A 141 13.24 -7.34 18.09
N MET A 142 12.96 -6.80 19.27
CA MET A 142 13.33 -7.42 20.56
C MET A 142 12.13 -7.76 21.46
N GLY A 143 10.91 -7.58 20.96
CA GLY A 143 9.68 -7.89 21.69
C GLY A 143 9.25 -9.36 21.52
N LYS A 144 7.94 -9.60 21.43
CA LYS A 144 7.36 -10.94 21.21
C LYS A 144 6.72 -11.03 19.82
N LEU A 145 7.19 -11.95 19.00
CA LEU A 145 6.60 -12.25 17.69
C LEU A 145 5.50 -13.30 17.81
N ILE A 146 4.33 -12.99 17.27
CA ILE A 146 3.23 -13.93 17.13
C ILE A 146 3.10 -14.36 15.67
N HIS A 147 3.25 -15.66 15.39
CA HIS A 147 3.32 -16.18 14.01
C HIS A 147 2.68 -17.58 13.85
N ASP A 148 2.53 -18.02 12.61
CA ASP A 148 1.85 -19.27 12.17
C ASP A 148 2.67 -20.56 12.36
N CYS A 149 3.58 -20.59 13.35
CA CYS A 149 4.50 -21.72 13.59
C CYS A 149 5.47 -22.02 12.42
N TRP A 150 5.62 -21.12 11.45
CA TRP A 150 6.56 -21.36 10.37
C TRP A 150 8.02 -21.31 10.82
N ALA A 151 8.81 -22.29 10.36
CA ALA A 151 10.16 -22.57 10.87
C ALA A 151 11.13 -21.38 10.78
N SER A 152 11.03 -20.56 9.72
CA SER A 152 11.93 -19.41 9.53
C SER A 152 11.78 -18.32 10.59
N TYR A 153 10.64 -18.22 11.28
CA TYR A 153 10.52 -17.26 12.38
C TYR A 153 11.38 -17.69 13.59
N PHE A 154 11.49 -18.99 13.85
CA PHE A 154 12.23 -19.50 14.99
C PHE A 154 13.76 -19.36 14.86
N SER A 155 14.29 -18.92 13.71
CA SER A 155 15.72 -18.61 13.58
C SER A 155 16.13 -17.32 14.30
N TYR A 156 15.17 -16.48 14.74
CA TYR A 156 15.44 -15.19 15.37
C TYR A 156 15.45 -15.26 16.89
N SER A 157 16.62 -15.55 17.48
CA SER A 157 16.79 -15.70 18.94
C SER A 157 16.75 -14.40 19.75
N ASN A 158 16.78 -13.25 19.08
CA ASN A 158 16.77 -11.92 19.69
C ASN A 158 15.38 -11.47 20.18
N CYS A 159 14.33 -12.27 19.93
CA CYS A 159 12.96 -11.97 20.32
C CYS A 159 12.27 -13.19 20.97
N GLY A 160 11.19 -12.93 21.70
CA GLY A 160 10.32 -14.00 22.19
C GLY A 160 9.37 -14.50 21.09
N HIS A 161 8.97 -15.77 21.15
CA HIS A 161 8.03 -16.35 20.18
C HIS A 161 6.71 -16.74 20.85
N GLY A 162 5.62 -16.49 20.14
CA GLY A 162 4.29 -17.01 20.45
C GLY A 162 3.62 -17.53 19.18
N LEU A 163 2.80 -18.55 19.33
CA LEU A 163 2.04 -19.11 18.21
C LEU A 163 0.71 -18.38 18.05
N CYS A 164 0.33 -18.13 16.81
CA CYS A 164 -0.94 -17.50 16.48
C CYS A 164 -2.10 -18.44 16.80
N GLY A 165 -2.92 -18.07 17.79
CA GLY A 165 -4.09 -18.86 18.21
C GLY A 165 -5.08 -19.12 17.08
N SER A 166 -5.33 -18.14 16.20
CA SER A 166 -6.23 -18.31 15.04
C SER A 166 -5.72 -19.36 14.06
N HIS A 167 -4.41 -19.44 13.85
CA HIS A 167 -3.80 -20.48 13.03
C HIS A 167 -3.93 -21.84 13.71
N LEU A 168 -3.59 -21.94 15.00
CA LEU A 168 -3.75 -23.19 15.76
C LEU A 168 -5.20 -23.71 15.73
N LEU A 169 -6.18 -22.84 15.96
CA LEU A 169 -7.59 -23.21 15.89
C LEU A 169 -7.98 -23.73 14.50
N ARG A 170 -7.54 -23.06 13.44
CA ARG A 170 -7.79 -23.52 12.06
C ARG A 170 -7.19 -24.90 11.79
N GLU A 171 -5.95 -25.14 12.18
CA GLU A 171 -5.29 -26.43 11.96
C GLU A 171 -5.90 -27.55 12.83
N LEU A 172 -6.33 -27.23 14.07
CA LEU A 172 -6.94 -28.18 14.99
C LEU A 172 -8.42 -28.47 14.70
N THR A 173 -9.10 -27.61 13.92
CA THR A 173 -10.52 -27.79 13.59
C THR A 173 -10.78 -29.11 12.85
N PHE A 174 -9.78 -29.64 12.13
CA PHE A 174 -9.87 -30.92 11.42
C PHE A 174 -9.29 -32.12 12.20
N VAL A 175 -8.85 -31.93 13.45
CA VAL A 175 -8.22 -32.97 14.28
C VAL A 175 -9.21 -33.60 15.26
N VAL A 176 -10.26 -32.88 15.66
CA VAL A 176 -11.34 -33.41 16.50
C VAL A 176 -12.42 -33.98 15.60
N VAL A 177 -12.35 -35.28 15.31
CA VAL A 177 -13.41 -36.11 14.70
C VAL A 177 -14.11 -36.91 15.78
#